data_AF-A0A8C9JMK8-F1
#
_entry.id   AF-A0A8C9JMK8-F1
#
_cell.length_a   1.000
_cell.length_b   1.000
_cell.length_c   1.000
_cell.angle_alpha   90.00
_cell.angle_beta   90.00
_cell.angle_gamma   90.00
#
_symmetry.space_group_name_H-M   'P 1'
#
loop_
_entity.id
_entity.type
_entity.pdbx_description
1 polymer ?
#
loop_
_entity_poly.entity_id
_entity_poly.type
_entity_poly.pdbx_seq_one_letter_code
_entity_poly.pdbx_strand_id
1 'polypeptide(L)' 'GGPCTKTHLEATLKKAKTTKRTVLRPECVEPNCRSKRMPAIKRRKHFELGGDKKRKGQVTQF' A
#
# COMPACT_ATOMS: atom_id res chain seq x y z
N GLY A 1 27.60 -1.93 37.93
CA GLY A 1 27.68 -1.41 36.56
C GLY A 1 27.61 -2.56 35.58
N GLY A 2 26.66 -2.49 34.64
CA GLY A 2 26.60 -3.32 33.42
C GLY A 2 25.61 -4.50 33.44
N PRO A 3 25.12 -4.96 32.26
CA PRO A 3 25.46 -4.50 30.90
C PRO A 3 24.29 -3.80 30.16
N CYS A 4 24.61 -2.72 29.44
CA CYS A 4 23.77 -2.18 28.36
C CYS A 4 23.67 -3.21 27.23
N THR A 5 22.53 -3.87 27.07
CA THR A 5 22.27 -4.65 25.85
C THR A 5 21.70 -3.73 24.79
N LYS A 6 22.63 -3.17 24.01
CA LYS A 6 22.35 -2.60 22.69
C LYS A 6 21.58 -3.66 21.91
N THR A 7 20.27 -3.50 21.74
CA THR A 7 19.61 -4.16 20.62
C THR A 7 20.09 -3.42 19.39
N HIS A 8 21.14 -3.96 18.79
CA HIS A 8 21.57 -3.65 17.44
C HIS A 8 20.32 -3.68 16.56
N LEU A 9 19.88 -2.51 16.09
CA LEU A 9 19.04 -2.44 14.90
C LEU A 9 19.91 -2.98 13.76
N GLU A 10 19.81 -4.28 13.51
CA GLU A 10 20.50 -4.91 12.39
C GLU A 10 20.02 -4.26 11.09
N ALA A 11 20.91 -3.49 10.48
CA ALA A 11 20.72 -2.91 9.17
C ALA A 11 20.66 -4.03 8.13
N THR A 12 19.45 -4.40 7.72
CA THR A 12 19.25 -5.40 6.66
C THR A 12 19.54 -4.77 5.29
N LEU A 13 20.79 -4.87 4.82
CA LEU A 13 21.11 -4.57 3.43
C LEU A 13 20.75 -5.75 2.52
N LYS A 14 19.48 -5.84 2.09
CA LYS A 14 19.05 -6.63 0.91
C LYS A 14 17.91 -5.92 0.14
N LYS A 15 18.19 -5.41 -1.07
CA LYS A 15 17.20 -4.91 -2.06
C LYS A 15 17.19 -5.89 -3.26
N ALA A 16 16.20 -5.99 -4.14
CA ALA A 16 15.27 -4.95 -4.57
C ALA A 16 13.87 -5.53 -4.85
N LYS A 17 12.97 -5.41 -3.87
CA LYS A 17 11.54 -5.39 -4.21
C LYS A 17 11.30 -4.07 -4.93
N THR A 18 11.03 -4.14 -6.23
CA THR A 18 10.79 -2.95 -7.07
C THR A 18 9.35 -2.44 -6.98
N THR A 19 8.51 -3.07 -6.15
CA THR A 19 7.12 -2.70 -5.85
C THR A 19 6.77 -3.08 -4.42
N LYS A 20 5.88 -2.31 -3.79
CA LYS A 20 5.34 -2.59 -2.46
C LYS A 20 3.98 -3.29 -2.60
N ARG A 21 3.54 -3.98 -1.55
CA ARG A 21 2.16 -4.47 -1.47
C ARG A 21 1.28 -3.31 -1.01
N THR A 22 0.34 -2.89 -1.82
CA THR A 22 -0.60 -1.83 -1.44
C THR A 22 -1.68 -2.42 -0.55
N VAL A 23 -1.93 -1.77 0.59
CA VAL A 23 -3.03 -2.12 1.49
C VAL A 23 -3.97 -0.93 1.53
N LEU A 24 -5.26 -1.17 1.29
CA LEU A 24 -6.25 -0.09 1.37
C LEU A 24 -6.69 0.09 2.81
N ARG A 25 -6.98 1.34 3.17
CA ARG A 25 -7.62 1.71 4.42
C ARG A 25 -9.02 2.24 4.11
N PRO A 26 -10.02 1.36 4.01
CA PRO A 26 -11.41 1.80 3.88
C PRO A 26 -11.91 2.34 5.22
N GLU A 27 -12.77 3.35 5.13
CA GLU A 27 -13.57 3.83 6.25
C GLU A 27 -15.01 3.41 6.01
N CYS A 28 -15.63 2.87 7.06
CA CYS A 28 -17.05 2.54 7.04
C CYS A 28 -17.83 3.86 7.13
N VAL A 29 -18.73 4.11 6.18
CA VAL A 29 -19.52 5.35 6.13
C VAL A 29 -20.66 5.39 7.14
N GLU A 30 -20.97 4.27 7.77
CA GLU A 30 -22.02 4.16 8.79
C GLU A 30 -21.50 4.73 10.12
N PRO A 31 -22.20 5.70 10.74
CA PRO A 31 -21.66 6.52 11.82
C PRO A 31 -21.22 5.74 13.08
N ASN A 32 -21.81 4.56 13.34
CA ASN A 32 -21.44 3.73 14.48
C ASN A 32 -20.55 2.54 14.08
N CYS A 33 -20.30 2.35 12.80
CA CYS A 33 -19.49 1.26 12.28
C CYS A 33 -18.01 1.53 12.47
N ARG A 34 -17.39 0.77 13.38
CA ARG A 34 -15.94 0.84 13.64
C ARG A 34 -15.15 -0.27 12.94
N SER A 35 -15.75 -0.94 11.96
CA SER A 35 -15.10 -2.05 11.26
C SER A 35 -13.89 -1.55 10.45
N LYS A 36 -12.75 -2.24 10.61
CA LYS A 36 -11.49 -1.89 9.95
C LYS A 36 -10.89 -3.13 9.31
N ARG A 37 -11.34 -3.44 8.10
CA ARG A 37 -10.68 -4.47 7.28
C ARG A 37 -9.67 -3.79 6.36
N MET A 38 -8.43 -4.26 6.38
CA MET A 38 -7.37 -3.74 5.52
C MET A 38 -7.07 -4.72 4.37
N PRO A 39 -7.76 -4.63 3.22
CA PRO A 39 -7.53 -5.53 2.12
C PRO A 39 -6.21 -5.19 1.43
N ALA A 40 -5.41 -6.23 1.17
CA ALA A 40 -4.12 -6.09 0.51
C ALA A 40 -4.23 -6.51 -0.96
N ILE A 41 -3.85 -5.61 -1.87
CA ILE A 41 -3.93 -5.80 -3.32
C ILE A 41 -2.65 -6.48 -3.82
N LYS A 42 -2.75 -7.14 -4.98
CA LYS A 42 -1.58 -7.63 -5.73
C LYS A 42 -0.60 -6.47 -6.00
N ARG A 43 0.70 -6.76 -6.06
CA ARG A 43 1.72 -5.75 -6.35
C ARG A 43 1.55 -5.20 -7.76
N ARG A 44 1.54 -3.88 -7.89
CA ARG A 44 1.51 -3.14 -9.17
C ARG A 44 2.58 -2.06 -9.14
N LYS A 45 3.08 -1.69 -10.32
CA LYS A 45 4.06 -0.61 -10.51
C LYS A 45 3.42 0.77 -10.32
N HIS A 46 2.26 0.92 -10.93
CA HIS A 46 1.43 2.09 -10.84
C HIS A 46 0.20 1.75 -10.01
N PHE A 47 -0.10 2.58 -9.03
CA PHE A 47 -1.28 2.46 -8.19
C PHE A 47 -1.82 3.87 -7.94
N GLU A 48 -3.05 4.11 -8.36
CA GLU A 48 -3.75 5.37 -8.17
C GLU A 48 -5.13 5.10 -7.58
N LEU A 49 -5.57 6.03 -6.73
CA LEU A 49 -6.94 6.07 -6.22
C LEU A 49 -7.68 7.21 -6.92
N GLY A 50 -8.91 6.96 -7.36
CA GLY A 50 -9.77 8.00 -7.94
C GLY A 50 -9.43 8.42 -9.38
N GLY A 51 -8.63 7.64 -10.11
CA GLY A 51 -8.31 7.93 -11.52
C GLY A 51 -9.50 7.80 -12.48
N ASP A 52 -9.29 8.25 -13.71
CA ASP A 52 -10.31 8.25 -14.75
C ASP A 52 -10.78 6.84 -15.14
N LYS A 53 -12.10 6.71 -15.29
CA LYS A 53 -12.69 5.49 -15.86
C LYS A 53 -12.41 5.48 -17.36
N LYS A 54 -11.82 4.38 -17.86
CA LYS A 54 -11.64 4.17 -19.30
C LYS A 54 -13.00 4.24 -20.02
N ARG A 55 -13.10 5.09 -21.05
CA ARG A 55 -14.28 5.20 -21.91
C ARG A 55 -14.24 4.10 -22.98
N LYS A 56 -15.39 3.46 -23.25
CA LYS A 56 -15.49 2.44 -24.32
C LYS A 56 -15.53 3.12 -25.70
N GLY A 57 -14.86 2.53 -26.69
CA GLY A 57 -14.96 2.94 -28.11
C GLY A 57 -14.28 4.26 -28.47
N GLN A 58 -13.44 4.80 -27.59
CA GLN A 58 -12.75 6.06 -27.86
C GLN A 58 -11.44 5.82 -28.62
N VAL A 59 -11.25 6.53 -29.74
CA VAL A 59 -10.01 6.53 -30.50
C VAL A 59 -9.00 7.38 -29.73
N THR A 60 -7.85 6.79 -29.38
CA THR A 60 -6.73 7.54 -28.80
C THR A 60 -6.08 8.37 -29.91
N GLN A 61 -5.76 9.64 -29.64
CA GLN A 61 -4.96 10.45 -30.56
C GLN A 61 -3.59 9.79 -30.79
N PHE A 62 -3.17 9.76 -32.05
CA PHE A 62 -1.84 9.28 -32.48
C PHE A 62 -0.77 10.33 -32.21
#